data_AF-A0A1E5KSZ2-F1
#
_entry.id   AF-A0A1E5KSZ2-F1
#
_cell.length_a   1.000
_cell.length_b   1.000
_cell.length_c   1.000
_cell.angle_alpha   90.00
_cell.angle_beta   90.00
_cell.angle_gamma   90.00
#
_symmetry.space_group_name_H-M   'P 1'
#
loop_
_entity.id
_entity.type
_entity.pdbx_description
1 polymer ?
#
loop_
_entity_poly.entity_id
_entity_poly.type
_entity_poly.pdbx_seq_one_letter_code
_entity_poly.pdbx_strand_id
1 'polypeptide(L)'
;MEENKFYLIIEGIICLVTAYFIWKLEQYNQLLHEIQVRYPNMIQQTMEIAGEPNYFKYLLGGAFFIGLLIVYTIFVFKSRIGMYGIVIASVNFFLLITLLIVFWNPVLATFATLLLGGGLFVLANS
;
A
#
# COMPACT_ATOMS: atom_id res chain seq x y z
N MET A 1 -0.89 -28.50 -20.04
CA MET A 1 -0.41 -27.25 -20.70
C MET A 1 -1.36 -26.06 -20.50
N GLU A 2 -2.63 -26.29 -20.11
CA GLU A 2 -3.63 -25.22 -19.89
C GLU A 2 -3.49 -24.49 -18.54
N GLU A 3 -3.09 -25.19 -17.45
CA GLU A 3 -2.90 -24.54 -16.14
C GLU A 3 -1.97 -23.33 -16.21
N ASN A 4 -0.84 -23.45 -16.92
CA ASN A 4 0.13 -22.35 -17.03
C ASN A 4 -0.46 -21.05 -17.62
N LYS A 5 -1.45 -21.15 -18.52
CA LYS A 5 -2.02 -19.96 -19.17
C LYS A 5 -2.97 -19.20 -18.24
N PHE A 6 -3.79 -19.90 -17.48
CA PHE A 6 -4.76 -19.28 -16.57
C PHE A 6 -4.07 -18.48 -15.45
N TYR A 7 -3.01 -19.04 -14.87
CA TYR A 7 -2.23 -18.34 -13.85
C TYR A 7 -1.49 -17.11 -14.39
N LEU A 8 -0.95 -17.17 -15.61
CA LEU A 8 -0.31 -16.00 -16.24
C LEU A 8 -1.33 -14.88 -16.51
N ILE A 9 -2.57 -15.23 -16.83
CA ILE A 9 -3.66 -14.25 -17.00
C ILE A 9 -4.00 -13.62 -15.65
N ILE A 10 -4.18 -14.43 -14.59
CA ILE A 10 -4.43 -13.92 -13.23
C ILE A 10 -3.30 -13.01 -12.77
N GLU A 11 -2.05 -13.43 -12.98
CA GLU A 11 -0.87 -12.62 -12.67
C GLU A 11 -0.89 -11.27 -13.38
N GLY A 12 -1.15 -11.30 -14.69
CA GLY A 12 -1.26 -10.09 -15.50
C GLY A 12 -2.34 -9.15 -14.97
N ILE A 13 -3.49 -9.69 -14.56
CA ILE A 13 -4.58 -8.90 -13.97
C ILE A 13 -4.14 -8.30 -12.62
N ILE A 14 -3.55 -9.10 -11.72
CA ILE A 14 -3.08 -8.62 -10.41
C ILE A 14 -2.03 -7.52 -10.60
N CYS A 15 -1.07 -7.73 -11.50
CA CYS A 15 -0.05 -6.73 -11.84
C CYS A 15 -0.68 -5.43 -12.35
N LEU A 16 -1.60 -5.50 -13.32
CA LEU A 16 -2.24 -4.32 -13.90
C LEU A 16 -3.09 -3.55 -12.88
N VAL A 17 -3.90 -4.25 -12.09
CA VAL A 17 -4.75 -3.63 -11.07
C VAL A 17 -3.89 -3.00 -9.97
N THR A 18 -2.81 -3.67 -9.54
CA THR A 18 -1.89 -3.15 -8.53
C THR A 18 -1.12 -1.94 -9.04
N ALA A 19 -0.60 -1.99 -10.27
CA ALA A 19 0.08 -0.85 -10.89
C ALA A 19 -0.86 0.36 -11.04
N TYR A 20 -2.12 0.12 -11.44
CA TYR A 20 -3.13 1.18 -11.49
C TYR A 20 -3.41 1.77 -10.10
N PHE A 21 -3.51 0.93 -9.07
CA PHE A 21 -3.67 1.39 -7.70
C PHE A 21 -2.47 2.22 -7.22
N ILE A 22 -1.23 1.77 -7.47
CA ILE A 22 -0.01 2.51 -7.15
C ILE A 22 -0.03 3.88 -7.82
N TRP A 23 -0.37 3.95 -9.11
CA TRP A 23 -0.46 5.22 -9.82
C TRP A 23 -1.52 6.15 -9.21
N LYS A 24 -2.70 5.63 -8.86
CA LYS A 24 -3.73 6.41 -8.17
C LYS A 24 -3.29 6.89 -6.79
N LEU A 25 -2.61 6.04 -6.03
CA LEU A 25 -2.09 6.36 -4.71
C LEU A 25 -1.01 7.45 -4.80
N GLU A 26 -0.13 7.39 -5.79
CA GLU A 26 0.88 8.42 -6.03
C GLU A 26 0.25 9.78 -6.35
N GLN A 27 -0.78 9.81 -7.20
CA GLN A 27 -1.55 11.03 -7.46
C GLN A 27 -2.21 11.58 -6.19
N TYR A 28 -2.73 10.69 -5.35
CA TYR A 28 -3.31 11.06 -4.07
C TYR A 28 -2.27 11.58 -3.07
N ASN A 29 -1.05 11.02 -3.09
CA ASN A 29 0.05 11.51 -2.26
C ASN A 29 0.44 12.95 -2.60
N GLN A 30 0.33 13.36 -3.87
CA GLN A 30 0.56 14.76 -4.25
C GLN A 30 -0.44 15.70 -3.57
N LEU A 31 -1.72 15.32 -3.53
CA LEU A 31 -2.75 16.06 -2.80
C LEU A 31 -2.45 16.13 -1.30
N LEU A 32 -2.03 15.01 -0.71
CA LEU A 32 -1.66 15.00 0.71
C LEU A 32 -0.40 15.82 0.99
N HIS A 33 0.54 15.87 0.06
CA HIS A 33 1.72 16.71 0.18
C HIS A 33 1.37 18.20 0.18
N GLU A 34 0.40 18.63 -0.62
CA GLU A 34 -0.10 20.01 -0.58
C GLU A 34 -0.68 20.38 0.80
N ILE A 35 -1.36 19.43 1.46
CA ILE A 35 -1.84 19.61 2.84
C ILE A 35 -0.65 19.77 3.80
N GLN A 36 0.39 18.94 3.66
CA GLN A 36 1.60 19.02 4.49
C GLN A 36 2.32 20.36 4.35
N VAL A 37 2.43 20.90 3.13
CA VAL A 37 3.08 22.19 2.87
C VAL A 37 2.25 23.37 3.38
N ARG A 38 0.92 23.24 3.38
CA ARG A 38 0.00 24.30 3.84
C ARG A 38 0.06 24.53 5.35
N TYR A 39 0.26 23.48 6.14
CA TYR A 39 0.21 23.56 7.60
C TYR A 39 1.60 23.37 8.22
N PRO A 40 2.09 24.31 9.07
CA PRO A 40 3.43 24.22 9.64
C PRO A 40 3.54 23.18 10.77
N ASN A 41 2.44 22.80 11.41
CA ASN A 41 2.43 21.91 12.56
C ASN A 41 2.10 20.45 12.17
N MET A 42 2.95 19.50 12.55
CA MET A 42 2.76 18.07 12.27
C MET A 42 1.41 17.51 12.75
N ILE A 43 0.90 17.98 13.90
CA ILE A 43 -0.41 17.55 14.43
C ILE A 43 -1.54 18.05 13.52
N GLN A 44 -1.49 19.30 13.07
CA GLN A 44 -2.50 19.85 12.15
C GLN A 44 -2.45 19.15 10.79
N GLN A 45 -1.25 18.92 10.24
CA GLN A 45 -1.07 18.13 9.02
C GLN A 45 -1.72 16.75 9.16
N THR A 46 -1.48 16.07 10.28
CA THR A 46 -2.03 14.73 10.54
C THR A 46 -3.56 14.75 10.57
N MET A 47 -4.16 15.70 11.29
CA MET A 47 -5.63 15.81 11.40
C MET A 47 -6.29 16.13 10.07
N GLU A 48 -5.68 17.01 9.28
CA GLU A 48 -6.20 17.42 7.97
C GLU A 48 -6.09 16.29 6.93
N ILE A 49 -4.97 15.55 6.94
CA ILE A 49 -4.81 14.35 6.09
C ILE A 49 -5.82 13.27 6.51
N ALA A 50 -6.01 13.04 7.80
CA ALA A 50 -6.95 12.05 8.32
C ALA A 50 -8.43 12.42 8.06
N GLY A 51 -8.71 13.71 7.98
CA GLY A 51 -10.02 14.26 7.63
C GLY A 51 -10.33 14.22 6.13
N GLU A 52 -9.36 13.87 5.27
CA GLU A 52 -9.61 13.77 3.83
C GLU A 52 -10.55 12.58 3.54
N PRO A 53 -11.64 12.77 2.76
CA PRO A 53 -12.69 11.76 2.56
C PRO A 53 -12.24 10.39 2.07
N ASN A 54 -11.18 10.34 1.27
CA ASN A 54 -10.59 9.15 0.67
C ASN A 54 -9.42 8.59 1.47
N TYR A 55 -8.96 9.24 2.53
CA TYR A 55 -7.82 8.79 3.34
C TYR A 55 -7.95 7.32 3.76
N PHE A 56 -9.06 6.96 4.42
CA PHE A 56 -9.30 5.59 4.87
C PHE A 56 -9.44 4.60 3.72
N LYS A 57 -9.95 5.04 2.57
CA LYS A 57 -10.06 4.20 1.36
C LYS A 57 -8.68 3.83 0.82
N TYR A 58 -7.75 4.79 0.74
CA TYR A 58 -6.38 4.52 0.32
C TYR A 58 -5.58 3.77 1.38
N LEU A 59 -5.81 4.02 2.67
CA LEU A 59 -5.21 3.27 3.78
C LEU A 59 -5.59 1.79 3.73
N LEU A 60 -6.89 1.49 3.70
CA LEU A 60 -7.39 0.10 3.63
C LEU A 60 -7.05 -0.55 2.29
N GLY A 61 -7.12 0.19 1.19
CA GLY A 61 -6.73 -0.28 -0.14
C GLY A 61 -5.27 -0.69 -0.19
N GLY A 62 -4.35 0.14 0.33
CA GLY A 62 -2.93 -0.17 0.39
C GLY A 62 -2.65 -1.41 1.23
N ALA A 63 -3.27 -1.51 2.41
CA ALA A 63 -3.16 -2.70 3.26
C ALA A 63 -3.67 -3.97 2.56
N PHE A 64 -4.79 -3.87 1.83
CA PHE A 64 -5.35 -4.98 1.05
C PHE A 64 -4.39 -5.43 -0.07
N PHE A 65 -3.86 -4.50 -0.87
CA PHE A 65 -2.93 -4.84 -1.95
C PHE A 65 -1.62 -5.41 -1.42
N ILE A 66 -1.06 -4.85 -0.33
CA ILE A 66 0.12 -5.42 0.34
C ILE A 66 -0.14 -6.87 0.76
N GLY A 67 -1.27 -7.13 1.44
CA GLY A 67 -1.65 -8.48 1.85
C GLY A 67 -1.81 -9.43 0.66
N LEU A 68 -2.46 -8.96 -0.41
CA LEU A 68 -2.67 -9.72 -1.64
C LEU A 68 -1.34 -10.11 -2.29
N LEU A 69 -0.41 -9.17 -2.45
CA LEU A 69 0.91 -9.44 -3.04
C LEU A 69 1.73 -10.42 -2.18
N ILE A 70 1.67 -10.30 -0.85
CA ILE A 70 2.38 -11.21 0.07
C ILE A 70 1.81 -12.63 -0.03
N VAL A 71 0.49 -12.78 0.12
CA VAL A 71 -0.18 -14.10 0.05
C VAL A 71 0.09 -14.76 -1.29
N TYR A 72 0.00 -13.98 -2.37
CA TYR A 72 0.26 -14.49 -3.70
C TYR A 72 1.73 -14.89 -3.90
N THR A 73 2.69 -14.10 -3.41
CA THR A 73 4.11 -14.46 -3.44
C THR A 73 4.37 -15.79 -2.72
N ILE A 74 3.81 -15.99 -1.53
CA ILE A 74 3.94 -17.24 -0.76
C ILE A 74 3.34 -18.42 -1.55
N PHE A 75 2.18 -18.22 -2.17
CA PHE A 75 1.53 -19.25 -2.99
C PHE A 75 2.40 -19.65 -4.20
N VAL A 76 2.99 -18.68 -4.89
CA VAL A 76 3.88 -18.91 -6.03
C VAL A 76 5.13 -19.70 -5.61
N PHE A 77 5.77 -19.31 -4.50
CA PHE A 77 6.94 -20.02 -3.99
C PHE A 77 6.64 -21.46 -3.58
N LYS A 78 5.48 -21.71 -2.97
CA LYS A 78 5.08 -23.05 -2.54
C LYS A 78 4.71 -23.96 -3.71
N SER A 79 4.13 -23.40 -4.78
CA SER A 79 3.53 -24.17 -5.86
C SER A 79 4.41 -24.31 -7.11
N ARG A 80 5.48 -23.51 -7.25
CA ARG A 80 6.31 -23.48 -8.47
C ARG A 80 7.80 -23.40 -8.17
N ILE A 81 8.47 -24.54 -8.29
CA ILE A 81 9.93 -24.62 -8.32
C ILE A 81 10.36 -24.58 -9.80
N GLY A 82 10.80 -23.41 -10.29
CA GLY A 82 11.28 -23.25 -11.66
C GLY A 82 11.48 -21.79 -12.09
N MET A 83 12.15 -21.56 -13.23
CA MET A 83 12.52 -20.23 -13.72
C MET A 83 11.32 -19.28 -13.89
N TYR A 84 10.16 -19.77 -14.34
CA TYR A 84 8.94 -18.97 -14.45
C TYR A 84 8.39 -18.51 -13.09
N GLY A 85 8.50 -19.34 -12.05
CA GLY A 85 8.09 -18.97 -10.70
C GLY A 85 8.98 -17.87 -10.12
N ILE A 86 10.27 -17.93 -10.41
CA ILE A 86 11.25 -16.90 -10.00
C ILE A 86 10.92 -15.56 -10.66
N VAL A 87 10.68 -15.53 -11.97
CA VAL A 87 10.34 -14.28 -12.69
C VAL A 87 9.07 -13.64 -12.14
N ILE A 88 8.01 -14.42 -11.92
CA ILE A 88 6.75 -13.94 -11.34
C ILE A 88 6.99 -13.39 -9.92
N ALA A 89 7.70 -14.13 -9.07
CA ALA A 89 8.02 -13.68 -7.73
C ALA A 89 8.84 -12.38 -7.74
N SER A 90 9.79 -12.22 -8.67
CA SER A 90 10.57 -10.99 -8.81
C SER A 90 9.71 -9.79 -9.21
N VAL A 91 8.80 -9.94 -10.18
CA VAL A 91 7.87 -8.87 -10.57
C VAL A 91 6.97 -8.47 -9.42
N ASN A 92 6.41 -9.47 -8.73
CA ASN A 92 5.51 -9.25 -7.60
C ASN A 92 6.24 -8.57 -6.42
N PHE A 93 7.49 -8.96 -6.17
CA PHE A 93 8.34 -8.33 -5.17
C PHE A 93 8.67 -6.88 -5.51
N PHE A 94 8.95 -6.58 -6.78
CA PHE A 94 9.18 -5.21 -7.25
C PHE A 94 7.93 -4.34 -7.04
N LEU A 95 6.75 -4.83 -7.42
CA LEU A 95 5.47 -4.15 -7.18
C LEU A 95 5.21 -3.92 -5.68
N LEU A 96 5.51 -4.90 -4.84
CA LEU A 96 5.37 -4.78 -3.40
C LEU A 96 6.29 -3.67 -2.83
N ILE A 97 7.55 -3.62 -3.26
CA ILE A 97 8.47 -2.55 -2.84
C ILE A 97 7.95 -1.18 -3.30
N THR A 98 7.56 -1.04 -4.56
CA THR A 98 7.02 0.23 -5.07
C THR A 98 5.78 0.65 -4.30
N LEU A 99 4.85 -0.29 -4.05
CA LEU A 99 3.65 -0.03 -3.27
C LEU A 99 4.01 0.41 -1.85
N LEU A 100 4.95 -0.25 -1.18
CA LEU A 100 5.38 0.13 0.16
C LEU A 100 5.99 1.53 0.20
N ILE A 101 6.82 1.90 -0.79
CA ILE A 101 7.43 3.24 -0.87
C ILE A 101 6.35 4.32 -1.02
N VAL A 102 5.42 4.13 -1.97
CA VAL A 102 4.34 5.08 -2.23
C VAL A 102 3.36 5.11 -1.05
N PHE A 103 3.09 3.98 -0.42
CA PHE A 103 2.17 3.90 0.72
C PHE A 103 2.76 4.48 2.01
N TRP A 104 4.09 4.42 2.17
CA TRP A 104 4.78 4.92 3.36
C TRP A 104 4.57 6.41 3.60
N ASN A 105 4.54 7.22 2.54
CA ASN A 105 4.50 8.68 2.66
C ASN A 105 3.42 9.30 1.77
N PRO A 106 2.41 10.02 2.30
CA PRO A 106 2.17 10.37 3.71
C PRO A 106 1.08 9.54 4.43
N VAL A 107 0.45 8.57 3.75
CA VAL A 107 -0.69 7.82 4.29
C VAL A 107 -0.36 7.04 5.58
N LEU A 108 0.70 6.23 5.56
CA LEU A 108 1.16 5.46 6.72
C LEU A 108 1.73 6.34 7.84
N ALA A 109 2.44 7.40 7.47
CA ALA A 109 3.00 8.35 8.43
C ALA A 109 1.89 9.00 9.29
N THR A 110 0.81 9.46 8.65
CA THR A 110 -0.37 9.99 9.34
C THR A 110 -1.03 8.96 10.25
N PHE A 111 -1.13 7.70 9.81
CA PHE A 111 -1.72 6.65 10.63
C PHE A 111 -0.87 6.39 11.88
N ALA A 112 0.45 6.32 11.73
CA ALA A 112 1.38 6.12 12.84
C ALA A 112 1.34 7.29 13.84
N THR A 113 1.30 8.54 13.37
CA THR A 113 1.21 9.71 14.25
C THR A 113 -0.11 9.77 15.01
N LEU A 114 -1.24 9.40 14.38
CA LEU A 114 -2.54 9.27 15.07
C LEU A 114 -2.52 8.17 16.13
N LEU A 115 -1.94 7.01 15.83
CA LEU A 115 -1.85 5.89 16.77
C LEU A 115 -1.01 6.25 18.01
N LEU A 116 0.15 6.87 17.78
CA LEU A 116 1.04 7.29 18.86
C LEU A 116 0.44 8.47 19.65
N GLY A 117 -0.14 9.46 18.97
CA GLY A 117 -0.78 10.61 19.61
C GLY A 117 -2.03 10.23 20.40
N GLY A 118 -2.90 9.41 19.82
CA GLY A 118 -4.10 8.89 20.47
C GLY A 118 -3.78 7.93 21.61
N GLY A 119 -2.78 7.06 21.44
CA GLY A 119 -2.33 6.16 22.50
C GLY A 119 -1.76 6.90 23.71
N LEU A 120 -0.97 7.96 23.49
CA LEU A 120 -0.47 8.82 24.56
C LEU A 120 -1.60 9.58 25.26
N PHE A 121 -2.62 10.02 24.52
CA PHE A 121 -3.77 10.72 25.10
C PHE A 121 -4.61 9.81 25.99
N VAL A 122 -4.80 8.55 25.60
CA VAL A 122 -5.52 7.54 26.40
C VAL A 122 -4.74 7.20 27.66
N LEU A 123 -3.42 6.99 27.56
CA LEU A 123 -2.56 6.69 28.71
C LEU A 123 -2.42 7.87 29.69
N ALA A 124 -2.44 9.10 29.19
CA ALA A 124 -2.39 10.30 30.03
C ALA A 124 -3.70 10.57 30.80
N ASN A 125 -4.80 9.97 30.35
CA ASN A 125 -6.14 10.18 30.91
C ASN A 125 -6.73 8.91 31.57
N SER A 126 -5.92 7.86 31.74
CA SER A 126 -6.22 6.60 32.45
C SER A 126 -5.48 6.53 33.78
#